data_AF-A0A4P6JNU3-F1
#
_entry.id   AF-A0A4P6JNU3-F1
#
_cell.length_a   1.000
_cell.length_b   1.000
_cell.length_c   1.000
_cell.angle_alpha   90.00
_cell.angle_beta   90.00
_cell.angle_gamma   90.00
#
_symmetry.space_group_name_H-M   'P 1'
#
loop_
_entity.id
_entity.type
_entity.pdbx_description
1 polymer ?
#
loop_
_entity_poly.entity_id
_entity_poly.type
_entity_poly.pdbx_seq_one_letter_code
_entity_poly.pdbx_strand_id
1 'polypeptide(L)'
;MQDGAQWLQGFVDGHRHDAVRILDFAHAAQYLRQVAEQGKQAGHSLPARWLSILLHQLKHHGPIRVLAHLERLGRRGRLPAVGDALRYFGKRLHQLQYPDFLAARWPIGSGMVESANKVVMQARLKGGNALGTQQG
;
A
#
# COMPACT_ATOMS: atom_id res chain seq x y z
N MET A 1 -17.56 11.29 17.99
CA MET A 1 -18.33 10.72 16.87
C MET A 1 -17.72 9.38 16.53
N GLN A 2 -18.51 8.34 16.74
CA GLN A 2 -18.20 6.92 16.62
C GLN A 2 -18.36 6.46 15.18
N ASP A 3 -17.30 5.99 14.51
CA ASP A 3 -17.45 5.34 13.19
C ASP A 3 -16.45 4.19 12.96
N GLY A 4 -15.88 3.62 14.03
CA GLY A 4 -14.98 2.45 13.92
C GLY A 4 -15.64 1.10 14.20
N ALA A 5 -16.80 1.09 14.87
CA ALA A 5 -17.33 -0.10 15.53
C ALA A 5 -18.58 -0.71 14.87
N GLN A 6 -19.24 -0.01 13.93
CA GLN A 6 -20.49 -0.50 13.33
C GLN A 6 -20.26 -1.44 12.13
N TRP A 7 -19.06 -1.42 11.51
CA TRP A 7 -18.74 -2.28 10.37
C TRP A 7 -18.42 -3.74 10.76
N LEU A 8 -18.13 -4.01 12.04
CA LEU A 8 -17.77 -5.35 12.53
C LEU A 8 -18.97 -6.29 12.67
N GLN A 9 -20.20 -5.78 12.78
CA GLN A 9 -21.36 -6.61 13.14
C GLN A 9 -22.08 -7.26 11.94
N GLY A 10 -22.00 -6.69 10.75
CA GLY A 10 -22.50 -7.34 9.52
C GLY A 10 -21.55 -8.41 8.97
N PHE A 11 -20.30 -8.42 9.44
CA PHE A 11 -19.15 -9.06 8.78
C PHE A 11 -18.89 -10.53 9.21
N VAL A 12 -19.83 -11.24 9.82
CA VAL A 12 -19.48 -12.52 10.49
C VAL A 12 -19.78 -13.78 9.66
N ASP A 13 -20.78 -13.78 8.78
CA ASP A 13 -21.22 -15.06 8.17
C ASP A 13 -20.76 -15.28 6.70
N GLY A 14 -20.89 -14.30 5.80
CA GLY A 14 -20.42 -14.39 4.40
C GLY A 14 -18.96 -13.97 4.15
N HIS A 15 -18.26 -13.58 5.21
CA HIS A 15 -17.18 -12.59 5.11
C HIS A 15 -15.77 -13.13 5.26
N ARG A 16 -15.60 -14.41 5.62
CA ARG A 16 -14.26 -14.93 5.95
C ARG A 16 -13.30 -14.84 4.75
N HIS A 17 -13.82 -15.00 3.52
CA HIS A 17 -13.02 -14.92 2.31
C HIS A 17 -12.76 -13.46 1.86
N ASP A 18 -13.71 -12.56 2.07
CA ASP A 18 -13.50 -11.12 1.86
C ASP A 18 -12.54 -10.53 2.91
N ALA A 19 -12.64 -10.97 4.16
CA ALA A 19 -11.73 -10.62 5.25
C ALA A 19 -10.30 -10.88 4.86
N VAL A 20 -10.04 -12.10 4.36
CA VAL A 20 -8.70 -12.52 3.94
C VAL A 20 -8.19 -11.65 2.79
N ARG A 21 -9.03 -11.30 1.81
CA ARG A 21 -8.62 -10.45 0.68
C ARG A 21 -8.43 -8.98 1.03
N ILE A 22 -9.31 -8.42 1.84
CA ILE A 22 -9.19 -7.05 2.35
C ILE A 22 -7.90 -6.94 3.19
N LEU A 23 -7.66 -7.95 4.04
CA LEU A 23 -6.45 -8.05 4.83
C LEU A 23 -5.22 -8.20 3.93
N ASP A 24 -5.31 -8.99 2.85
CA ASP A 24 -4.23 -9.14 1.88
C ASP A 24 -3.89 -7.81 1.19
N PHE A 25 -4.88 -7.01 0.82
CA PHE A 25 -4.67 -5.71 0.17
C PHE A 25 -4.09 -4.67 1.13
N ALA A 26 -4.59 -4.61 2.36
CA ALA A 26 -4.06 -3.72 3.40
C ALA A 26 -2.60 -4.06 3.75
N HIS A 27 -2.26 -5.35 3.87
CA HIS A 27 -0.90 -5.79 4.11
C HIS A 27 0.01 -5.53 2.90
N ALA A 28 -0.45 -5.77 1.67
CA ALA A 28 0.30 -5.43 0.47
C ALA A 28 0.65 -3.93 0.44
N ALA A 29 -0.30 -3.06 0.85
CA ALA A 29 -0.04 -1.63 1.00
C ALA A 29 1.01 -1.30 2.07
N GLN A 30 1.03 -2.00 3.20
CA GLN A 30 2.08 -1.85 4.22
C GLN A 30 3.46 -2.21 3.68
N TYR A 31 3.62 -3.33 2.98
CA TYR A 31 4.90 -3.72 2.37
C TYR A 31 5.39 -2.68 1.36
N LEU A 32 4.52 -2.22 0.46
CA LEU A 32 4.87 -1.19 -0.51
C LEU A 32 5.24 0.14 0.16
N ARG A 33 4.56 0.51 1.26
CA ARG A 33 4.91 1.70 2.05
C ARG A 33 6.32 1.57 2.65
N GLN A 34 6.66 0.43 3.24
CA GLN A 34 7.99 0.20 3.79
C GLN A 34 9.08 0.29 2.74
N VAL A 35 8.83 -0.25 1.53
CA VAL A 35 9.74 -0.09 0.38
C VAL A 35 9.92 1.38 0.01
N ALA A 36 8.83 2.16 -0.03
CA ALA A 36 8.91 3.58 -0.37
C ALA A 36 9.70 4.38 0.66
N GLU A 37 9.49 4.11 1.95
CA GLU A 37 10.20 4.80 3.04
C GLU A 37 11.69 4.44 3.07
N GLN A 38 12.04 3.15 3.00
CA GLN A 38 13.45 2.74 2.89
C GLN A 38 14.12 3.28 1.62
N GLY A 39 13.40 3.29 0.50
CA GLY A 39 13.91 3.85 -0.76
C GLY A 39 14.30 5.32 -0.61
N LYS A 40 13.42 6.14 -0.01
CA LYS A 40 13.71 7.55 0.28
C LYS A 40 14.90 7.72 1.23
N GLN A 41 14.97 6.91 2.30
CA GLN A 41 16.07 6.94 3.26
C GLN A 41 17.42 6.58 2.63
N ALA A 42 17.41 5.67 1.66
CA ALA A 42 18.59 5.32 0.86
C ALA A 42 18.90 6.33 -0.26
N GLY A 43 18.21 7.47 -0.31
CA GLY A 43 18.44 8.53 -1.31
C GLY A 43 17.79 8.30 -2.67
N HIS A 44 16.94 7.28 -2.83
CA HIS A 44 16.19 7.10 -4.08
C HIS A 44 15.08 8.15 -4.19
N SER A 45 15.08 8.89 -5.31
CA SER A 45 13.98 9.79 -5.65
C SER A 45 12.80 8.98 -6.19
N LEU A 46 11.79 8.78 -5.35
CA LEU A 46 10.54 8.13 -5.71
C LEU A 46 9.44 9.19 -5.96
N PRO A 47 8.61 9.05 -7.00
CA PRO A 47 7.48 9.94 -7.24
C PRO A 47 6.56 10.06 -6.02
N ALA A 48 5.99 11.24 -5.77
CA ALA A 48 5.07 11.45 -4.64
C ALA A 48 3.87 10.49 -4.65
N ARG A 49 3.41 10.09 -5.85
CA ARG A 49 2.29 9.16 -6.06
C ARG A 49 2.72 7.69 -6.20
N TRP A 50 3.99 7.36 -5.97
CA TRP A 50 4.54 6.02 -6.24
C TRP A 50 3.73 4.89 -5.58
N LEU A 51 3.39 5.04 -4.30
CA LEU A 51 2.59 4.05 -3.56
C LEU A 51 1.19 3.89 -4.18
N SER A 52 0.52 5.00 -4.48
CA SER A 52 -0.82 4.99 -5.08
C SER A 52 -0.82 4.35 -6.47
N ILE A 53 0.20 4.61 -7.27
CA ILE A 53 0.37 4.00 -8.60
C ILE A 53 0.54 2.49 -8.47
N LEU A 54 1.40 2.00 -7.57
CA LEU A 54 1.59 0.56 -7.41
C LEU A 54 0.35 -0.14 -6.83
N LEU A 55 -0.36 0.48 -5.89
CA LEU A 55 -1.61 -0.07 -5.37
C LEU A 55 -2.72 -0.11 -6.42
N HIS A 56 -2.82 0.92 -7.26
CA HIS A 56 -3.72 0.93 -8.39
C HIS A 56 -3.36 -0.18 -9.38
N GLN A 57 -2.08 -0.32 -9.72
CA GLN A 57 -1.59 -1.41 -10.57
C GLN A 57 -1.92 -2.78 -9.98
N LEU A 58 -1.68 -2.97 -8.68
CA LEU A 58 -1.98 -4.23 -8.00
C LEU A 58 -3.47 -4.57 -8.08
N LYS A 59 -4.33 -3.60 -7.81
CA LYS A 59 -5.79 -3.77 -7.77
C LYS A 59 -6.39 -4.02 -9.16
N HIS A 60 -5.95 -3.28 -10.17
CA HIS A 60 -6.59 -3.29 -11.50
C HIS A 60 -5.86 -4.12 -12.55
N HIS A 61 -4.57 -4.40 -12.35
CA HIS A 61 -3.72 -5.12 -13.30
C HIS A 61 -2.98 -6.31 -12.68
N GLY A 62 -3.19 -6.59 -11.39
CA GLY A 62 -2.61 -7.74 -10.69
C GLY A 62 -1.14 -7.56 -10.29
N PRO A 63 -0.54 -8.60 -9.70
CA PRO A 63 0.73 -8.49 -8.98
C PRO A 63 1.96 -8.49 -9.90
N ILE A 64 1.85 -9.02 -11.12
CA ILE A 64 3.01 -9.29 -11.99
C ILE A 64 3.82 -8.02 -12.30
N ARG A 65 3.14 -6.93 -12.67
CA ARG A 65 3.83 -5.66 -12.97
C ARG A 65 4.46 -5.03 -11.73
N VAL A 66 3.82 -5.21 -10.56
CA VAL A 66 4.32 -4.70 -9.28
C VAL A 66 5.56 -5.48 -8.84
N LEU A 67 5.54 -6.80 -8.94
CA LEU A 67 6.69 -7.67 -8.67
C LEU A 67 7.88 -7.32 -9.55
N ALA A 68 7.69 -7.22 -10.87
CA ALA A 68 8.77 -6.85 -11.79
C ALA A 68 9.35 -5.46 -11.48
N HIS A 69 8.51 -4.52 -11.01
CA HIS A 69 8.98 -3.21 -10.56
C HIS A 69 9.82 -3.30 -9.28
N LEU A 70 9.37 -4.07 -8.29
CA LEU A 70 10.10 -4.30 -7.04
C LEU A 70 11.44 -5.01 -7.29
N GLU A 71 11.48 -6.01 -8.17
CA GLU A 71 12.73 -6.69 -8.54
C GLU A 71 13.75 -5.72 -9.16
N ARG A 72 13.31 -4.87 -10.09
CA ARG A 72 14.19 -3.83 -10.67
C ARG A 72 14.68 -2.85 -9.62
N LEU A 73 13.84 -2.47 -8.66
CA LEU A 73 14.23 -1.58 -7.57
C LEU A 73 15.28 -2.25 -6.67
N GLY A 74 15.08 -3.53 -6.31
CA GLY A 74 16.02 -4.30 -5.50
C GLY A 74 17.38 -4.54 -6.17
N ARG A 75 17.45 -4.54 -7.51
CA ARG A 75 18.71 -4.58 -8.26
C ARG A 75 19.47 -3.25 -8.24
N ARG A 76 18.77 -2.12 -8.07
CA ARG A 76 19.37 -0.77 -8.03
C ARG A 76 19.92 -0.38 -6.66
N GLY A 77 19.49 -1.06 -5.60
CA GLY A 77 19.92 -0.80 -4.24
C GLY A 77 19.48 -1.91 -3.29
N ARG A 78 20.32 -2.22 -2.30
CA ARG A 78 20.00 -3.25 -1.30
C ARG A 78 19.01 -2.71 -0.28
N LEU A 79 17.71 -2.80 -0.62
CA LEU A 79 16.61 -2.43 0.26
C LEU A 79 15.99 -3.70 0.86
N PRO A 80 16.21 -4.03 2.15
CA PRO A 80 15.63 -5.21 2.78
C PRO A 80 14.11 -5.31 2.60
N ALA A 81 13.40 -4.16 2.68
CA ALA A 81 11.96 -4.11 2.49
C ALA A 81 11.50 -4.60 1.10
N VAL A 82 12.34 -4.47 0.06
CA VAL A 82 12.03 -5.02 -1.27
C VAL A 82 12.03 -6.53 -1.23
N GLY A 83 13.00 -7.15 -0.56
CA GLY A 83 13.05 -8.62 -0.39
C GLY A 83 11.85 -9.16 0.37
N ASP A 84 11.44 -8.46 1.43
CA ASP A 84 10.27 -8.85 2.22
C ASP A 84 8.95 -8.69 1.45
N ALA A 85 8.81 -7.59 0.69
CA ALA A 85 7.68 -7.39 -0.21
C ALA A 85 7.62 -8.49 -1.29
N LEU A 86 8.73 -8.81 -1.95
CA LEU A 86 8.79 -9.88 -2.95
C LEU A 86 8.40 -11.24 -2.36
N ARG A 87 8.88 -11.56 -1.15
CA ARG A 87 8.55 -12.81 -0.45
C ARG A 87 7.06 -12.88 -0.08
N TYR A 88 6.49 -11.79 0.43
CA TYR A 88 5.07 -11.71 0.76
C TYR A 88 4.22 -11.90 -0.50
N PHE A 89 4.54 -11.16 -1.57
CA PHE A 89 3.77 -11.16 -2.81
C PHE A 89 3.88 -12.53 -3.52
N GLY A 90 5.07 -13.13 -3.53
CA GLY A 90 5.30 -14.45 -4.11
C GLY A 90 4.45 -15.56 -3.46
N LYS A 91 4.32 -15.55 -2.12
CA LYS A 91 3.50 -16.53 -1.39
C LYS A 91 1.98 -16.35 -1.61
N ARG A 92 1.57 -15.17 -2.11
CA ARG A 92 0.16 -14.74 -2.18
C ARG A 92 -0.28 -14.41 -3.60
N LEU A 93 0.47 -14.82 -4.62
CA LEU A 93 0.17 -14.51 -6.04
C LEU A 93 -1.30 -14.74 -6.40
N HIS A 94 -1.89 -15.87 -6.00
CA HIS A 94 -3.28 -16.20 -6.30
C HIS A 94 -4.28 -15.31 -5.56
N GLN A 95 -3.93 -14.89 -4.34
CA GLN A 95 -4.73 -13.98 -3.49
C GLN A 95 -4.57 -12.51 -3.90
N LEU A 96 -3.56 -12.19 -4.70
CA LEU A 96 -3.31 -10.87 -5.27
C LEU A 96 -3.91 -10.67 -6.66
N GLN A 97 -4.64 -11.66 -7.21
CA GLN A 97 -5.36 -11.55 -8.48
C GLN A 97 -6.66 -10.72 -8.33
N TYR A 98 -6.53 -9.52 -7.77
CA TYR A 98 -7.64 -8.58 -7.58
C TYR A 98 -8.46 -8.27 -8.85
N PRO A 99 -7.88 -8.23 -10.07
CA PRO A 99 -8.69 -8.03 -11.27
C PRO A 99 -9.75 -9.12 -11.46
N ASP A 100 -9.43 -10.38 -11.12
CA ASP A 100 -10.35 -11.51 -11.21
C ASP A 100 -11.50 -11.37 -10.20
N PHE A 101 -11.17 -10.97 -8.97
CA PHE A 101 -12.16 -10.71 -7.93
C PHE A 101 -13.05 -9.50 -8.26
N LEU A 102 -12.51 -8.45 -8.87
CA LEU A 102 -13.31 -7.31 -9.35
C LEU A 102 -14.26 -7.73 -10.47
N ALA A 103 -13.81 -8.53 -11.43
CA ALA A 103 -14.65 -9.06 -12.50
C ALA A 103 -15.79 -9.93 -11.94
N ALA A 104 -15.50 -10.69 -10.88
CA ALA A 104 -16.50 -11.47 -10.16
C ALA A 104 -17.33 -10.66 -9.14
N ARG A 105 -17.23 -9.32 -9.13
CA ARG A 105 -17.97 -8.38 -8.27
C ARG A 105 -17.81 -8.60 -6.76
N TRP A 106 -16.64 -9.07 -6.32
CA TRP A 106 -16.34 -9.23 -4.90
C TRP A 106 -16.19 -7.86 -4.21
N PRO A 107 -16.63 -7.71 -2.95
CA PRO A 107 -16.47 -6.49 -2.18
C PRO A 107 -15.02 -6.31 -1.73
N ILE A 108 -14.15 -5.84 -2.63
CA ILE A 108 -12.78 -5.47 -2.29
C ILE A 108 -12.84 -4.11 -1.58
N GLY A 109 -12.56 -4.10 -0.27
CA GLY A 109 -12.57 -2.93 0.61
C GLY A 109 -11.70 -1.78 0.10
N SER A 110 -12.25 -0.95 -0.78
CA SER A 110 -11.57 0.19 -1.40
C SER A 110 -11.42 1.39 -0.46
N GLY A 111 -12.33 1.53 0.52
CA GLY A 111 -12.39 2.69 1.41
C GLY A 111 -11.18 2.84 2.36
N MET A 112 -10.50 1.73 2.68
CA MET A 112 -9.33 1.76 3.58
C MET A 112 -8.07 2.31 2.88
N VAL A 113 -7.90 2.07 1.58
CA VAL A 113 -6.73 2.56 0.84
C VAL A 113 -6.84 4.02 0.47
N GLU A 114 -8.05 4.53 0.19
CA GLU A 114 -8.26 5.97 0.06
C GLU A 114 -7.97 6.68 1.39
N SER A 115 -8.34 6.09 2.53
CA SER A 115 -8.03 6.62 3.86
C SER A 115 -6.52 6.58 4.17
N ALA A 116 -5.84 5.49 3.84
CA ALA A 116 -4.39 5.36 4.02
C ALA A 116 -3.56 6.31 3.12
N ASN A 117 -4.12 6.71 1.97
CA ASN A 117 -3.54 7.72 1.07
C ASN A 117 -3.87 9.15 1.55
N LYS A 118 -5.07 9.37 2.10
CA LYS A 118 -5.47 10.64 2.74
C LYS A 118 -4.60 10.98 3.95
N VAL A 119 -4.21 9.97 4.74
CA VAL A 119 -3.26 10.11 5.86
C VAL A 119 -1.86 10.53 5.37
N VAL A 120 -1.42 10.09 4.19
CA VAL A 120 -0.13 10.50 3.60
C VAL A 120 -0.14 11.95 3.12
N MET A 121 -1.26 12.42 2.57
CA MET A 121 -1.43 13.84 2.23
C MET A 121 -1.48 14.73 3.49
N GLN A 122 -2.17 14.30 4.54
CA GLN A 122 -2.25 15.07 5.79
C GLN A 122 -0.97 15.04 6.64
N ALA A 123 -0.17 13.97 6.56
CA ALA A 123 1.13 13.91 7.25
C ALA A 123 2.20 14.83 6.63
N ARG A 124 2.00 15.33 5.40
CA ARG A 124 2.93 16.25 4.72
C ARG A 124 2.52 17.73 4.73
N LEU A 125 1.33 18.06 5.20
CA LEU A 125 0.89 19.46 5.35
C LEU A 125 1.19 20.06 6.73
N LYS A 126 1.79 19.28 7.64
CA LYS A 126 2.28 19.77 8.94
C LYS A 126 3.81 19.69 9.04
N GLY A 127 4.46 20.26 8.03
CA GLY A 127 5.92 20.44 7.97
C GLY A 127 6.30 21.75 7.27
N GLY A 128 5.43 22.76 7.35
CA GLY A 128 5.65 24.09 6.78
C GLY A 128 5.98 25.12 7.87
N ASN A 129 7.20 25.64 7.79
CA ASN A 129 7.75 26.86 8.39
C ASN A 129 8.09 26.90 9.88
N ALA A 130 9.40 26.82 10.16
CA ALA A 130 10.15 27.97 10.69
C ALA A 130 11.64 27.86 10.28
N LEU A 131 12.02 28.55 9.21
CA LEU A 131 13.40 28.94 8.90
C LEU A 131 13.42 30.47 8.84
N GLY A 132 14.32 31.08 9.62
CA GLY A 132 14.60 32.52 9.66
C GLY A 132 15.37 32.86 10.93
N THR A 133 16.72 32.76 10.92
CA THR A 133 17.68 33.90 10.94
C THR A 133 17.52 34.79 12.19
N GLN A 134 18.53 35.15 12.99
CA GLN A 134 19.86 35.65 12.67
C GLN A 134 20.62 35.81 14.01
N GLN A 135 21.94 35.93 13.90
CA GLN A 135 22.91 36.23 14.95
C GLN A 135 22.63 37.53 15.74
N GLY A 136 23.14 37.54 16.97
CA GLY A 136 23.32 38.69 17.87
C GLY A 136 24.03 38.22 19.13
#